data_AF-A0A9D4XBF5-F1
#
_entry.id   AF-A0A9D4XBF5-F1
#
_cell.length_a   1.000
_cell.length_b   1.000
_cell.length_c   1.000
_cell.angle_alpha   90.00
_cell.angle_beta   90.00
_cell.angle_gamma   90.00
#
_symmetry.space_group_name_H-M   'P 1'
#
loop_
_entity.id
_entity.type
_entity.pdbx_description
1 polymer ?
#
loop_
_entity_poly.entity_id
_entity_poly.type
_entity_poly.pdbx_seq_one_letter_code
_entity_poly.pdbx_strand_id
1 'polypeptide(L)'
;MPISYKNSRFPCFDLEESCFTAINVPLGKHPLYTGPNPPSPILLETSKLFVAASICLKAVAGLVGNEKMKASTNVRHIILPCNSTSRAQVIPDIIRCYSSGGRTIIFAEKKESASEFAGLLPGARALHGDIQQSQREITLKGFRSGKFLTLVATNVAARGLDINDVQLIIQCESPRDVEAYIHRSGRTGRAGNTGVAVMLYDPRRSNISKIEREAGIKFEHVSAPQPDEIAKAIGGEATELISDVSDSVIPSFKAAAEELLNNSGLTAVELLAKALAKAEDKVDGVQGLALTADGQGAVFLMYQSRTWMHFLSVRRMLSM
;
A
#
# COMPACT_ATOMS: atom_id res chain seq x y z
N MET A 1 29.87 9.34 45.70
CA MET A 1 28.82 8.84 46.61
C MET A 1 27.48 9.43 46.17
N PRO A 2 26.40 8.62 46.19
CA PRO A 2 25.25 8.78 45.31
C PRO A 2 24.18 9.72 45.90
N ILE A 3 23.46 10.40 45.01
CA ILE A 3 22.31 11.24 45.34
C ILE A 3 21.10 10.33 45.55
N SER A 4 20.59 10.32 46.77
CA SER A 4 19.43 9.56 47.24
C SER A 4 18.14 10.07 46.63
N TYR A 5 17.43 9.23 45.85
CA TYR A 5 16.03 9.47 45.48
C TYR A 5 15.13 9.27 46.69
N LYS A 6 14.43 10.33 47.13
CA LYS A 6 13.33 10.23 48.11
C LYS A 6 12.02 10.01 47.37
N ASN A 7 11.42 8.86 47.65
CA ASN A 7 10.01 8.51 47.41
C ASN A 7 9.05 9.65 47.79
N SER A 8 8.40 10.25 46.80
CA SER A 8 7.14 10.96 47.00
C SER A 8 6.01 10.08 46.45
N ARG A 9 5.23 9.52 47.37
CA ARG A 9 4.04 8.71 47.13
C ARG A 9 3.03 9.49 46.28
N PHE A 10 2.72 8.97 45.09
CA PHE A 10 1.49 9.31 44.39
C PHE A 10 0.33 8.58 45.09
N PRO A 11 -0.78 9.25 45.45
CA PRO A 11 -1.95 8.54 45.93
C PRO A 11 -2.56 7.76 44.76
N CYS A 12 -2.62 6.43 44.94
CA CYS A 12 -3.40 5.50 44.13
C CYS A 12 -4.88 5.90 44.30
N PHE A 13 -5.53 6.33 43.22
CA PHE A 13 -6.99 6.44 43.20
C PHE A 13 -7.52 5.08 42.73
N ASP A 14 -8.06 4.31 43.67
CA ASP A 14 -8.86 3.12 43.37
C ASP A 14 -10.14 3.57 42.64
N LEU A 15 -10.25 3.16 41.38
CA LEU A 15 -11.45 3.32 40.57
C LEU A 15 -12.44 2.22 40.97
N GLU A 16 -13.22 2.44 42.03
CA GLU A 16 -14.43 1.66 42.26
C GLU A 16 -15.59 2.21 41.41
N GLU A 17 -16.28 1.28 40.76
CA GLU A 17 -17.45 1.51 39.93
C GLU A 17 -18.58 2.18 40.72
N SER A 18 -18.81 3.47 40.50
CA SER A 18 -20.14 4.09 40.66
C SER A 18 -20.14 5.53 40.15
N CYS A 19 -21.26 5.92 39.52
CA CYS A 19 -21.57 7.26 39.02
C CYS A 19 -20.97 7.69 37.66
N PHE A 20 -21.20 6.91 36.61
CA PHE A 20 -21.43 7.50 35.28
C PHE A 20 -22.92 7.87 35.12
N THR A 21 -23.33 8.97 35.74
CA THR A 21 -24.54 9.68 35.30
C THR A 21 -24.08 10.80 34.38
N ALA A 22 -24.15 10.59 33.08
CA ALA A 22 -23.76 11.56 32.07
C ALA A 22 -24.62 12.82 32.18
N ILE A 23 -24.09 13.88 32.79
CA ILE A 23 -24.67 15.22 32.67
C ILE A 23 -24.21 15.77 31.32
N ASN A 24 -25.14 15.78 30.37
CA ASN A 24 -24.95 16.38 29.06
C ASN A 24 -24.95 17.91 29.21
N VAL A 25 -23.77 18.54 29.32
CA VAL A 25 -23.63 20.00 29.35
C VAL A 25 -23.06 20.47 28.01
N PRO A 26 -23.74 21.37 27.27
CA PRO A 26 -23.22 21.90 26.02
C PRO A 26 -21.95 22.72 26.26
N LEU A 27 -20.90 22.42 25.49
CA LEU A 27 -19.63 23.17 25.49
C LEU A 27 -19.90 24.64 25.12
N GLY A 28 -19.53 25.57 26.01
CA GLY A 28 -19.45 27.00 25.67
C GLY A 28 -20.16 27.99 26.60
N LYS A 29 -20.69 27.60 27.76
CA LYS A 29 -21.25 28.56 28.72
C LYS A 29 -20.60 28.40 30.10
N HIS A 30 -19.71 29.33 30.45
CA HIS A 30 -19.28 29.52 31.83
C HIS A 30 -20.46 30.06 32.65
N PRO A 31 -20.84 29.46 33.79
CA PRO A 31 -21.85 30.05 34.66
C PRO A 31 -21.22 31.22 35.40
N LEU A 32 -21.49 32.46 34.94
CA LEU A 32 -21.22 33.66 35.71
C LEU A 32 -22.27 33.74 36.82
N TYR A 33 -21.84 33.61 38.07
CA TYR A 33 -22.69 33.78 39.25
C TYR A 33 -22.95 35.28 39.46
N THR A 34 -24.19 35.74 39.28
CA THR A 34 -24.61 37.12 39.56
C THR A 34 -25.68 37.10 40.66
N GLY A 35 -25.26 36.90 41.91
CA GLY A 35 -26.12 36.94 43.09
C GLY A 35 -25.44 37.65 44.26
N PRO A 36 -26.20 38.27 45.20
CA PRO A 36 -25.64 39.13 46.25
C PRO A 36 -25.02 38.38 47.44
N ASN A 37 -25.07 37.03 47.46
CA ASN A 37 -24.54 36.21 48.57
C ASN A 37 -23.36 35.34 48.11
N PRO A 38 -22.38 35.06 48.98
CA PRO A 38 -21.24 34.21 48.64
C PRO A 38 -21.71 32.77 48.31
N PRO A 39 -21.11 32.10 47.31
CA PRO A 39 -21.51 30.76 46.91
C PRO A 39 -21.26 29.75 48.05
N SER A 40 -22.16 28.78 48.21
CA SER A 40 -22.03 27.71 49.21
C SER A 40 -20.75 26.88 48.97
N PRO A 41 -20.17 26.25 50.01
CA PRO A 41 -18.91 25.48 49.88
C PRO A 41 -18.94 24.43 48.76
N ILE A 42 -20.12 23.86 48.50
CA ILE A 42 -20.39 22.84 47.48
C ILE A 42 -20.19 23.40 46.05
N LEU A 43 -20.51 24.67 45.80
CA LEU A 43 -20.29 25.32 44.49
C LEU A 43 -18.81 25.64 44.23
N LEU A 44 -18.02 25.87 45.29
CA LEU A 44 -16.59 26.12 45.17
C LEU A 44 -15.81 24.82 44.88
N GLU A 45 -16.31 23.69 45.39
CA GLU A 45 -15.70 22.37 45.20
C GLU A 45 -16.01 21.79 43.82
N THR A 46 -17.25 21.97 43.33
CA THR A 46 -17.66 21.58 41.96
C THR A 46 -16.93 22.40 40.88
N SER A 47 -16.68 23.69 41.11
CA SER A 47 -15.90 24.52 40.18
C SER A 47 -14.41 24.17 40.17
N LYS A 48 -13.83 23.78 41.31
CA LYS A 48 -12.46 23.21 41.38
C LYS A 48 -12.37 21.86 40.67
N LEU A 49 -13.36 20.98 40.82
CA LEU A 49 -13.43 19.72 40.07
C LEU A 49 -13.57 19.95 38.56
N PHE A 50 -14.34 20.95 38.12
CA PHE A 50 -14.50 21.25 36.70
C PHE A 50 -13.19 21.76 36.07
N VAL A 51 -12.46 22.61 36.77
CA VAL A 51 -11.13 23.08 36.35
C VAL A 51 -10.13 21.92 36.34
N ALA A 52 -10.12 21.09 37.38
CA ALA A 52 -9.26 19.91 37.43
C ALA A 52 -9.56 18.90 36.31
N ALA A 53 -10.84 18.63 36.01
CA ALA A 53 -11.26 17.75 34.92
C ALA A 53 -10.93 18.34 33.54
N SER A 54 -11.08 19.66 33.35
CA SER A 54 -10.73 20.33 32.09
C SER A 54 -9.21 20.40 31.87
N ILE A 55 -8.43 20.55 32.95
CA ILE A 55 -6.97 20.43 32.92
C ILE A 55 -6.55 18.98 32.65
N CYS A 56 -7.22 17.99 33.27
CA CYS A 56 -6.95 16.57 33.03
C CYS A 56 -7.28 16.17 31.59
N LEU A 57 -8.40 16.65 31.02
CA LEU A 57 -8.76 16.37 29.63
C LEU A 57 -7.78 17.01 28.64
N LYS A 58 -7.29 18.23 28.92
CA LYS A 58 -6.22 18.87 28.15
C LYS A 58 -4.87 18.18 28.32
N ALA A 59 -4.57 17.67 29.51
CA ALA A 59 -3.34 16.94 29.79
C ALA A 59 -3.37 15.55 29.14
N VAL A 60 -4.49 14.84 29.15
CA VAL A 60 -4.67 13.56 28.45
C VAL A 60 -4.61 13.78 26.93
N ALA A 61 -5.24 14.84 26.39
CA ALA A 61 -5.10 15.20 24.97
C ALA A 61 -3.66 15.61 24.59
N GLY A 62 -2.89 16.19 25.51
CA GLY A 62 -1.48 16.53 25.31
C GLY A 62 -0.48 15.37 25.54
N LEU A 63 -0.91 14.31 26.23
CA LEU A 63 -0.11 13.11 26.50
C LEU A 63 -0.37 11.98 25.49
N VAL A 64 -1.42 12.09 24.66
CA VAL A 64 -1.58 11.25 23.46
C VAL A 64 -0.64 11.78 22.37
N GLY A 65 0.62 11.38 22.48
CA GLY A 65 1.55 11.18 21.38
C GLY A 65 1.81 12.37 20.46
N ASN A 66 2.65 13.31 20.91
CA ASN A 66 3.48 14.11 19.98
C ASN A 66 4.74 13.32 19.56
N GLU A 67 4.66 11.98 19.53
CA GLU A 67 5.59 11.18 18.76
C GLU A 67 5.20 11.37 17.31
N LYS A 68 6.04 12.07 16.54
CA LYS A 68 5.88 12.13 15.08
C LYS A 68 5.66 10.71 14.60
N MET A 69 4.48 10.42 14.03
CA MET A 69 4.22 9.12 13.42
C MET A 69 5.36 8.86 12.44
N LYS A 70 6.03 7.72 12.60
CA LYS A 70 7.10 7.27 11.71
C LYS A 70 6.61 6.05 10.94
N ALA A 71 7.09 5.91 9.70
CA ALA A 71 6.83 4.70 8.95
C ALA A 71 7.55 3.48 9.56
N SER A 72 7.06 2.29 9.25
CA SER A 72 7.66 1.04 9.71
C SER A 72 9.04 0.83 9.10
N THR A 73 10.00 0.35 9.89
CA THR A 73 11.37 0.07 9.43
C THR A 73 11.46 -1.13 8.48
N ASN A 74 10.47 -2.02 8.50
CA ASN A 74 10.45 -3.24 7.68
C ASN A 74 9.79 -3.03 6.31
N VAL A 75 9.55 -1.77 5.93
CA VAL A 75 8.93 -1.41 4.66
C VAL A 75 9.97 -0.75 3.76
N ARG A 76 10.18 -1.31 2.57
CA ARG A 76 10.93 -0.68 1.50
C ARG A 76 10.05 0.39 0.87
N HIS A 77 10.43 1.65 1.06
CA HIS A 77 9.69 2.81 0.58
C HIS A 77 10.26 3.28 -0.77
N ILE A 78 9.47 3.13 -1.83
CA ILE A 78 9.85 3.44 -3.21
C ILE A 78 8.99 4.57 -3.74
N ILE A 79 9.58 5.48 -4.51
CA ILE A 79 8.84 6.46 -5.31
C ILE A 79 9.14 6.33 -6.78
N LEU A 80 8.12 6.56 -7.60
CA LEU A 80 8.20 6.43 -9.03
C LEU A 80 7.49 7.63 -9.70
N PRO A 81 8.19 8.42 -10.52
CA PRO A 81 7.60 9.55 -11.22
C PRO A 81 6.64 9.04 -12.31
N CYS A 82 5.35 9.33 -12.17
CA CYS A 82 4.31 8.82 -13.06
C CYS A 82 3.12 9.80 -13.12
N ASN A 83 2.78 10.24 -14.33
CA ASN A 83 1.60 11.07 -14.55
C ASN A 83 0.31 10.23 -14.53
N SER A 84 -0.85 10.86 -14.40
CA SER A 84 -2.13 10.15 -14.31
C SER A 84 -2.41 9.21 -15.47
N THR A 85 -2.04 9.59 -16.70
CA THR A 85 -2.34 8.83 -17.92
C THR A 85 -1.53 7.55 -18.04
N SER A 86 -0.29 7.53 -17.54
CA SER A 86 0.59 6.35 -17.61
C SER A 86 0.36 5.33 -16.50
N ARG A 87 -0.34 5.69 -15.41
CA ARG A 87 -0.56 4.79 -14.26
C ARG A 87 -1.18 3.46 -14.63
N ALA A 88 -2.22 3.50 -15.48
CA ALA A 88 -2.92 2.31 -15.94
C ALA A 88 -1.98 1.29 -16.62
N GLN A 89 -0.91 1.76 -17.25
CA GLN A 89 0.07 0.93 -17.94
C GLN A 89 1.20 0.46 -17.02
N VAL A 90 1.63 1.29 -16.06
CA VAL A 90 2.78 1.02 -15.19
C VAL A 90 2.41 0.15 -13.98
N ILE A 91 1.20 0.30 -13.44
CA ILE A 91 0.76 -0.45 -12.26
C ILE A 91 0.87 -1.99 -12.44
N PRO A 92 0.43 -2.58 -13.57
CA PRO A 92 0.62 -4.01 -13.82
C PRO A 92 2.08 -4.47 -13.70
N ASP A 93 3.02 -3.66 -14.18
CA ASP A 93 4.45 -3.98 -14.16
C ASP A 93 5.02 -3.85 -12.74
N ILE A 94 4.58 -2.85 -11.98
CA ILE A 94 4.90 -2.71 -10.55
C ILE A 94 4.42 -3.93 -9.76
N ILE A 95 3.19 -4.40 -10.01
CA ILE A 95 2.66 -5.59 -9.34
C ILE A 95 3.56 -6.79 -9.63
N ARG A 96 3.93 -7.01 -10.90
CA ARG A 96 4.80 -8.13 -11.28
C ARG A 96 6.16 -8.07 -10.58
N CYS A 97 6.81 -6.91 -10.58
CA CYS A 97 8.16 -6.77 -10.04
C CYS A 97 8.23 -6.78 -8.51
N TYR A 98 7.18 -6.33 -7.82
CA TYR A 98 7.25 -6.07 -6.37
C TYR A 98 6.24 -6.84 -5.52
N SER A 99 5.21 -7.48 -6.10
CA SER A 99 4.22 -8.21 -5.30
C SER A 99 4.69 -9.60 -4.89
N SER A 100 5.60 -10.23 -5.64
CA SER A 100 6.07 -11.60 -5.38
C SER A 100 4.93 -12.60 -5.12
N GLY A 101 3.84 -12.51 -5.90
CA GLY A 101 2.65 -13.36 -5.73
C GLY A 101 1.80 -13.05 -4.49
N GLY A 102 2.19 -12.06 -3.69
CA GLY A 102 1.51 -11.66 -2.47
C GLY A 102 0.33 -10.72 -2.69
N ARG A 103 -0.47 -10.55 -1.62
CA ARG A 103 -1.60 -9.60 -1.62
C ARG A 103 -1.08 -8.17 -1.87
N THR A 104 -1.82 -7.43 -2.69
CA THR A 104 -1.54 -6.05 -3.09
C THR A 104 -2.74 -5.15 -2.82
N ILE A 105 -2.50 -3.97 -2.24
CA ILE A 105 -3.52 -2.90 -2.15
C ILE A 105 -3.06 -1.70 -2.97
N ILE A 106 -3.95 -1.23 -3.84
CA ILE A 106 -3.78 -0.01 -4.64
C ILE A 106 -4.68 1.07 -4.07
N PHE A 107 -4.10 2.17 -3.58
CA PHE A 107 -4.84 3.33 -3.12
C PHE A 107 -5.02 4.34 -4.23
N ALA A 108 -6.27 4.62 -4.58
CA ALA A 108 -6.67 5.66 -5.53
C ALA A 108 -7.38 6.82 -4.82
N GLU A 109 -7.18 8.05 -5.28
CA GLU A 109 -7.88 9.21 -4.71
C GLU A 109 -9.39 9.19 -5.05
N LYS A 110 -9.74 8.81 -6.28
CA LYS A 110 -11.11 8.88 -6.82
C LYS A 110 -11.73 7.49 -6.99
N LYS A 111 -13.06 7.40 -6.85
CA LYS A 111 -13.81 6.14 -7.02
C LYS A 111 -13.80 5.66 -8.47
N GLU A 112 -13.81 6.59 -9.42
CA GLU A 112 -13.78 6.30 -10.85
C GLU A 112 -12.46 5.59 -11.20
N SER A 113 -11.33 6.13 -10.74
CA SER A 113 -10.02 5.51 -10.92
C SER A 113 -9.92 4.15 -10.21
N ALA A 114 -10.55 3.99 -9.04
CA ALA A 114 -10.57 2.70 -8.37
C ALA A 114 -11.30 1.62 -9.20
N SER A 115 -12.44 1.97 -9.78
CA SER A 115 -13.20 1.10 -10.68
C SER A 115 -12.48 0.83 -11.99
N GLU A 116 -11.85 1.86 -12.57
CA GLU A 116 -11.03 1.75 -13.78
C GLU A 116 -9.89 0.76 -13.60
N PHE A 117 -9.06 0.94 -12.56
CA PHE A 117 -7.95 0.01 -12.29
C PHE A 117 -8.43 -1.41 -11.97
N ALA A 118 -9.56 -1.57 -11.27
CA ALA A 118 -10.12 -2.89 -11.01
C ALA A 118 -10.64 -3.58 -12.28
N GLY A 119 -11.11 -2.83 -13.28
CA GLY A 119 -11.51 -3.36 -14.59
C GLY A 119 -10.32 -3.72 -15.49
N LEU A 120 -9.21 -3.00 -15.36
CA LEU A 120 -7.99 -3.22 -16.14
C LEU A 120 -7.12 -4.36 -15.60
N LEU A 121 -7.06 -4.51 -14.28
CA LEU A 121 -6.19 -5.48 -13.62
C LEU A 121 -6.89 -6.84 -13.48
N PRO A 122 -6.33 -7.92 -14.03
CA PRO A 122 -6.93 -9.26 -13.92
C PRO A 122 -7.16 -9.66 -12.47
N GLY A 123 -8.40 -10.09 -12.16
CA GLY A 123 -8.78 -10.55 -10.82
C GLY A 123 -8.89 -9.45 -9.76
N ALA A 124 -8.57 -8.19 -10.06
CA ALA A 124 -8.68 -7.11 -9.09
C ALA A 124 -10.14 -6.77 -8.75
N ARG A 125 -10.35 -6.21 -7.56
CA ARG A 125 -11.67 -5.73 -7.10
C ARG A 125 -11.57 -4.33 -6.52
N ALA A 126 -12.54 -3.48 -6.84
CA ALA A 126 -12.64 -2.13 -6.30
C ALA A 126 -13.30 -2.11 -4.90
N LEU A 127 -12.95 -1.10 -4.12
CA LEU A 127 -13.53 -0.78 -2.82
C LEU A 127 -13.66 0.74 -2.64
N HIS A 128 -14.87 1.27 -2.84
CA HIS A 128 -15.17 2.69 -2.73
C HIS A 128 -16.56 2.93 -2.12
N GLY A 129 -16.93 4.21 -1.93
CA GLY A 129 -18.17 4.60 -1.23
C GLY A 129 -19.46 4.12 -1.89
N ASP A 130 -19.51 4.05 -3.22
CA ASP A 130 -20.71 3.58 -3.94
C ASP A 130 -20.92 2.05 -3.87
N ILE A 131 -19.98 1.28 -3.30
CA ILE A 131 -20.15 -0.17 -3.14
C ILE A 131 -21.08 -0.43 -1.96
N GLN A 132 -22.16 -1.16 -2.19
CA GLN A 132 -23.09 -1.57 -1.15
C GLN A 132 -22.38 -2.35 -0.04
N GLN A 133 -22.83 -2.17 1.20
CA GLN A 133 -22.20 -2.75 2.39
C GLN A 133 -22.06 -4.29 2.31
N SER A 134 -23.08 -4.99 1.82
CA SER A 134 -23.04 -6.45 1.62
C SER A 134 -21.93 -6.87 0.65
N GLN A 135 -21.80 -6.17 -0.48
CA GLN A 135 -20.74 -6.43 -1.46
C GLN A 135 -19.36 -6.07 -0.91
N ARG A 136 -19.26 -5.01 -0.11
CA ARG A 136 -18.02 -4.61 0.58
C ARG A 136 -17.51 -5.72 1.49
N GLU A 137 -18.38 -6.34 2.29
CA GLU A 137 -18.01 -7.46 3.17
C GLU A 137 -17.56 -8.70 2.38
N ILE A 138 -18.25 -9.04 1.29
CA ILE A 138 -17.88 -10.15 0.39
C ILE A 138 -16.49 -9.90 -0.22
N THR A 139 -16.27 -8.69 -0.76
CA THR A 139 -14.98 -8.31 -1.37
C THR A 139 -13.86 -8.40 -0.34
N LEU A 140 -14.06 -7.87 0.87
CA LEU A 140 -13.06 -7.91 1.94
C LEU A 140 -12.76 -9.33 2.41
N LYS A 141 -13.79 -10.17 2.56
CA LYS A 141 -13.62 -11.59 2.90
C LYS A 141 -12.81 -12.32 1.83
N GLY A 142 -13.14 -12.10 0.55
CA GLY A 142 -12.41 -12.68 -0.57
C GLY A 142 -10.96 -12.24 -0.63
N PHE A 143 -10.66 -10.98 -0.34
CA PHE A 143 -9.29 -10.48 -0.27
C PHE A 143 -8.50 -11.14 0.86
N ARG A 144 -9.08 -11.20 2.06
CA ARG A 144 -8.45 -11.84 3.24
C ARG A 144 -8.19 -13.33 3.02
N SER A 145 -9.12 -14.03 2.38
CA SER A 145 -8.98 -15.47 2.09
C SER A 145 -8.08 -15.75 0.89
N GLY A 146 -7.53 -14.74 0.21
CA GLY A 146 -6.70 -14.93 -0.99
C GLY A 146 -7.49 -15.37 -2.23
N LYS A 147 -8.82 -15.23 -2.25
CA LYS A 147 -9.64 -15.52 -3.45
C LYS A 147 -9.24 -14.63 -4.64
N PHE A 148 -8.75 -13.44 -4.34
CA PHE A 148 -8.07 -12.57 -5.27
C PHE A 148 -6.98 -11.81 -4.51
N LEU A 149 -5.93 -11.42 -5.23
CA LEU A 149 -4.72 -10.86 -4.61
C LEU A 149 -4.63 -9.34 -4.72
N THR A 150 -5.46 -8.68 -5.53
CA THR A 150 -5.37 -7.23 -5.77
C THR A 150 -6.66 -6.50 -5.38
N LEU A 151 -6.56 -5.60 -4.40
CA LEU A 151 -7.66 -4.74 -3.97
C LEU A 151 -7.36 -3.29 -4.34
N VAL A 152 -8.28 -2.63 -5.04
CA VAL A 152 -8.17 -1.20 -5.38
C VAL A 152 -9.13 -0.41 -4.49
N ALA A 153 -8.62 0.42 -3.59
CA ALA A 153 -9.43 1.09 -2.59
C ALA A 153 -9.27 2.61 -2.64
N THR A 154 -10.35 3.34 -2.32
CA THR A 154 -10.25 4.78 -2.06
C THR A 154 -9.86 5.07 -0.62
N ASN A 155 -9.33 6.28 -0.39
CA ASN A 155 -8.89 6.74 0.93
C ASN A 155 -9.98 6.63 2.01
N VAL A 156 -11.23 6.95 1.65
CA VAL A 156 -12.37 6.86 2.58
C VAL A 156 -12.73 5.41 2.85
N ALA A 157 -12.76 4.58 1.81
CA ALA A 157 -13.12 3.19 1.94
C ALA A 157 -12.05 2.36 2.67
N ALA A 158 -10.80 2.81 2.67
CA ALA A 158 -9.68 2.13 3.31
C ALA A 158 -9.57 2.36 4.83
N ARG A 159 -10.16 3.45 5.35
CA ARG A 159 -10.13 3.74 6.78
C ARG A 159 -10.95 2.71 7.55
N GLY A 160 -10.43 2.21 8.66
CA GLY A 160 -11.08 1.19 9.47
C GLY A 160 -11.04 -0.23 8.89
N LEU A 161 -10.33 -0.45 7.76
CA LEU A 161 -10.05 -1.80 7.28
C LEU A 161 -8.94 -2.41 8.13
N ASP A 162 -9.27 -3.42 8.93
CA ASP A 162 -8.28 -4.31 9.51
C ASP A 162 -7.83 -5.32 8.44
N ILE A 163 -6.99 -4.83 7.53
CA ILE A 163 -6.32 -5.65 6.53
C ILE A 163 -4.83 -5.45 6.77
N ASN A 164 -4.23 -6.50 7.30
CA ASN A 164 -2.81 -6.60 7.58
C ASN A 164 -2.22 -7.67 6.67
N ASP A 165 -0.89 -7.78 6.66
CA ASP A 165 -0.17 -8.82 5.92
C ASP A 165 -0.40 -8.74 4.41
N VAL A 166 -0.17 -7.54 3.88
CA VAL A 166 -0.14 -7.23 2.44
C VAL A 166 1.33 -7.14 2.04
N GLN A 167 1.71 -7.73 0.90
CA GLN A 167 3.09 -7.71 0.42
C GLN A 167 3.45 -6.39 -0.26
N LEU A 168 2.51 -5.83 -1.02
CA LEU A 168 2.71 -4.62 -1.80
C LEU A 168 1.60 -3.59 -1.57
N ILE A 169 2.02 -2.36 -1.29
CA ILE A 169 1.16 -1.17 -1.27
C ILE A 169 1.54 -0.28 -2.44
N ILE A 170 0.56 0.08 -3.27
CA ILE A 170 0.72 1.07 -4.34
C ILE A 170 -0.14 2.28 -4.02
N GLN A 171 0.45 3.46 -3.96
CA GLN A 171 -0.27 4.72 -3.82
C GLN A 171 -0.26 5.44 -5.17
N CYS A 172 -1.40 5.50 -5.85
CA CYS A 172 -1.51 6.08 -7.20
C CYS A 172 -1.23 7.57 -7.22
N GLU A 173 -1.45 8.25 -6.10
CA GLU A 173 -1.18 9.67 -5.93
C GLU A 173 -0.40 9.91 -4.64
N SER A 174 0.48 10.92 -4.68
CA SER A 174 1.04 11.52 -3.47
C SER A 174 -0.10 11.91 -2.52
N PRO A 175 -0.08 11.45 -1.26
CA PRO A 175 -1.07 11.87 -0.28
C PRO A 175 -0.94 13.37 0.03
N ARG A 176 -2.04 13.97 0.49
CA ARG A 176 -2.09 15.39 0.88
C ARG A 176 -1.36 15.64 2.21
N ASP A 177 -1.37 14.63 3.06
CA ASP A 177 -0.84 14.60 4.41
C ASP A 177 0.08 13.39 4.61
N VAL A 178 1.14 13.59 5.39
CA VAL A 178 2.11 12.54 5.70
C VAL A 178 1.50 11.38 6.48
N GLU A 179 0.52 11.68 7.32
CA GLU A 179 -0.20 10.69 8.14
C GLU A 179 -0.91 9.65 7.26
N ALA A 180 -1.52 10.07 6.15
CA ALA A 180 -2.13 9.11 5.23
C ALA A 180 -1.07 8.22 4.56
N TYR A 181 0.12 8.73 4.25
CA TYR A 181 1.21 7.90 3.73
C TYR A 181 1.57 6.79 4.73
N ILE A 182 1.78 7.16 6.00
CA ILE A 182 2.21 6.24 7.05
C ILE A 182 1.13 5.18 7.33
N HIS A 183 -0.14 5.59 7.41
CA HIS A 183 -1.25 4.65 7.64
C HIS A 183 -1.45 3.65 6.49
N ARG A 184 -1.21 4.07 5.25
CA ARG A 184 -1.30 3.21 4.06
C ARG A 184 -0.13 2.24 3.97
N SER A 185 1.10 2.76 4.06
CA SER A 185 2.31 1.94 4.04
C SER A 185 2.39 1.00 5.24
N GLY A 186 1.84 1.39 6.39
CA GLY A 186 1.73 0.54 7.58
C GLY A 186 0.79 -0.66 7.44
N ARG A 187 0.20 -0.93 6.27
CA ARG A 187 -0.55 -2.17 5.95
C ARG A 187 0.36 -3.32 5.51
N THR A 188 1.60 -3.00 5.14
CA THR A 188 2.65 -3.96 4.80
C THR A 188 3.76 -3.96 5.86
N GLY A 189 4.71 -4.90 5.78
CA GLY A 189 5.87 -4.99 6.66
C GLY A 189 5.53 -5.19 8.15
N ARG A 190 4.53 -6.04 8.45
CA ARG A 190 4.07 -6.35 9.82
C ARG A 190 4.56 -7.73 10.28
N ALA A 191 4.53 -7.95 11.60
CA ALA A 191 4.84 -9.25 12.22
C ALA A 191 6.20 -9.86 11.82
N GLY A 192 7.21 -9.01 11.59
CA GLY A 192 8.55 -9.46 11.17
C GLY A 192 8.72 -9.67 9.67
N ASN A 193 7.63 -9.63 8.88
CA ASN A 193 7.70 -9.71 7.43
C ASN A 193 8.21 -8.38 6.84
N THR A 194 8.86 -8.46 5.68
CA THR A 194 9.25 -7.30 4.88
C THR A 194 8.14 -6.92 3.92
N GLY A 195 7.94 -5.62 3.72
CA GLY A 195 6.91 -5.07 2.84
C GLY A 195 7.45 -4.11 1.80
N VAL A 196 6.73 -3.90 0.70
CA VAL A 196 7.06 -2.87 -0.30
C VAL A 196 5.94 -1.84 -0.38
N ALA A 197 6.28 -0.56 -0.29
CA ALA A 197 5.34 0.54 -0.49
C ALA A 197 5.84 1.45 -1.62
N VAL A 198 5.17 1.39 -2.76
CA VAL A 198 5.43 2.20 -3.94
C VAL A 198 4.48 3.39 -3.97
N MET A 199 5.01 4.60 -4.13
CA MET A 199 4.21 5.81 -4.33
C MET A 199 4.48 6.42 -5.70
N LEU A 200 3.42 6.55 -6.49
CA LEU A 200 3.42 7.24 -7.75
C LEU A 200 3.22 8.74 -7.52
N TYR A 201 4.05 9.56 -8.17
CA TYR A 201 3.95 11.01 -8.02
C TYR A 201 4.13 11.73 -9.35
N ASP A 202 3.51 12.90 -9.47
CA ASP A 202 3.75 13.79 -10.60
C ASP A 202 4.89 14.75 -10.20
N PRO A 203 6.06 14.71 -10.86
CA PRO A 203 7.19 15.57 -10.53
C PRO A 203 6.87 17.07 -10.57
N ARG A 204 5.85 17.48 -11.33
CA ARG A 204 5.44 18.88 -11.46
C ARG A 204 4.50 19.34 -10.36
N ARG A 205 3.83 18.41 -9.66
CA ARG A 205 2.76 18.72 -8.70
C ARG A 205 3.06 18.28 -7.27
N SER A 206 4.00 17.35 -7.07
CA SER A 206 4.24 16.73 -5.77
C SER A 206 5.51 17.27 -5.11
N ASN A 207 5.42 17.63 -3.82
CA ASN A 207 6.56 18.02 -3.00
C ASN A 207 7.02 16.82 -2.16
N ILE A 208 7.87 15.98 -2.75
CA ILE A 208 8.36 14.74 -2.13
C ILE A 208 9.24 15.03 -0.91
N SER A 209 10.11 16.04 -1.00
CA SER A 209 11.04 16.39 0.09
C SER A 209 10.31 16.76 1.38
N LYS A 210 9.10 17.33 1.28
CA LYS A 210 8.24 17.56 2.43
C LYS A 210 7.82 16.25 3.09
N ILE A 211 7.36 15.28 2.30
CA ILE A 211 6.88 13.97 2.79
C ILE A 211 8.03 13.19 3.44
N GLU A 212 9.23 13.17 2.82
CA GLU A 212 10.41 12.51 3.40
C GLU A 212 10.77 13.07 4.78
N ARG A 213 10.85 14.40 4.88
CA ARG A 213 11.21 15.10 6.11
C ARG A 213 10.17 14.88 7.21
N GLU A 214 8.89 14.95 6.87
CA GLU A 214 7.80 14.82 7.84
C GLU A 214 7.58 13.36 8.26
N ALA A 215 7.72 12.40 7.36
CA ALA A 215 7.55 10.98 7.67
C ALA A 215 8.78 10.37 8.32
N GLY A 216 9.93 11.03 8.22
CA GLY A 216 11.21 10.49 8.66
C GLY A 216 11.66 9.28 7.83
N ILE A 217 11.28 9.23 6.55
CA ILE A 217 11.65 8.17 5.62
C ILE A 217 12.56 8.72 4.53
N LYS A 218 13.45 7.88 4.03
CA LYS A 218 14.21 8.14 2.81
C LYS A 218 13.63 7.27 1.71
N PHE A 219 13.10 7.88 0.66
CA PHE A 219 12.58 7.12 -0.46
C PHE A 219 13.71 6.61 -1.34
N GLU A 220 13.51 5.41 -1.87
CA GLU A 220 14.26 4.93 -3.03
C GLU A 220 13.61 5.49 -4.29
N HIS A 221 14.35 6.30 -5.04
CA HIS A 221 13.88 6.86 -6.31
C HIS A 221 14.15 5.86 -7.42
N VAL A 222 13.08 5.32 -8.02
CA VAL A 222 13.18 4.38 -9.14
C VAL A 222 12.44 4.90 -10.36
N SER A 223 12.85 4.46 -11.54
CA SER A 223 12.09 4.64 -12.78
C SER A 223 11.00 3.58 -12.92
N ALA A 224 10.19 3.69 -13.98
CA ALA A 224 9.30 2.59 -14.36
C ALA A 224 10.09 1.29 -14.57
N PRO A 225 9.53 0.13 -14.18
CA PRO A 225 10.17 -1.15 -14.39
C PRO A 225 10.56 -1.35 -15.86
N GLN A 226 11.80 -1.76 -16.08
CA GLN A 226 12.30 -2.01 -17.43
C GLN A 226 11.90 -3.41 -17.92
N PRO A 227 11.82 -3.65 -19.24
CA PRO A 227 11.37 -4.94 -19.77
C PRO A 227 12.16 -6.16 -19.27
N ASP A 228 13.46 -5.99 -18.99
CA ASP A 228 14.34 -7.01 -18.42
C ASP A 228 14.00 -7.32 -16.95
N GLU A 229 13.69 -6.30 -16.16
CA GLU A 229 13.22 -6.48 -14.78
C GLU A 229 11.88 -7.22 -14.76
N ILE A 230 10.96 -6.84 -15.65
CA ILE A 230 9.66 -7.50 -15.81
C ILE A 230 9.86 -8.95 -16.26
N ALA A 231 10.74 -9.21 -17.24
CA ALA A 231 11.04 -10.54 -17.74
C ALA A 231 11.65 -11.42 -16.64
N LYS A 232 12.53 -10.86 -15.81
CA LYS A 232 13.12 -11.55 -14.68
C LYS A 232 12.08 -11.90 -13.62
N ALA A 233 11.17 -10.99 -13.30
CA ALA A 233 10.10 -11.24 -12.34
C ALA A 233 9.17 -12.37 -12.81
N ILE A 234 8.72 -12.30 -14.07
CA ILE A 234 7.89 -13.32 -14.71
C ILE A 234 8.62 -14.67 -14.76
N GLY A 235 9.90 -14.67 -15.16
CA GLY A 235 10.70 -15.89 -15.22
C GLY A 235 10.89 -16.53 -13.85
N GLY A 236 11.01 -15.73 -12.79
CA GLY A 236 11.07 -16.21 -11.41
C GLY A 236 9.79 -16.93 -10.98
N GLU A 237 8.63 -16.30 -11.20
CA GLU A 237 7.30 -16.89 -10.89
C GLU A 237 7.07 -18.18 -11.68
N ALA A 238 7.34 -18.17 -12.98
CA ALA A 238 7.23 -19.36 -13.84
C ALA A 238 8.16 -20.50 -13.38
N THR A 239 9.36 -20.18 -12.88
CA THR A 239 10.31 -21.18 -12.38
C THR A 239 9.80 -21.83 -11.09
N GLU A 240 9.22 -21.05 -10.19
CA GLU A 240 8.59 -21.57 -8.97
C GLU A 240 7.42 -22.50 -9.32
N LEU A 241 6.55 -22.08 -10.25
CA LEU A 241 5.43 -22.89 -10.73
C LEU A 241 5.87 -24.22 -11.34
N ILE A 242 6.93 -24.23 -12.16
CA ILE A 242 7.47 -25.47 -12.75
C ILE A 242 8.13 -26.34 -11.68
N SER A 243 8.82 -25.75 -10.71
CA SER A 243 9.49 -26.49 -9.63
C SER A 243 8.51 -27.18 -8.69
N ASP A 244 7.30 -26.63 -8.55
CA ASP A 244 6.21 -27.22 -7.76
C ASP A 244 5.51 -28.41 -8.47
N VAL A 245 5.76 -28.61 -9.77
CA VAL A 245 5.20 -29.74 -10.51
C VAL A 245 5.86 -31.05 -10.07
N SER A 246 5.04 -32.00 -9.61
CA SER A 246 5.52 -33.32 -9.19
C SER A 246 6.23 -34.09 -10.30
N ASP A 247 7.39 -34.68 -9.98
CA ASP A 247 8.18 -35.56 -10.86
C ASP A 247 7.38 -36.74 -11.44
N SER A 248 6.27 -37.11 -10.83
CA SER A 248 5.37 -38.16 -11.32
C SER A 248 4.81 -37.89 -12.72
N VAL A 249 4.77 -36.63 -13.17
CA VAL A 249 4.28 -36.29 -14.52
C VAL A 249 5.32 -36.58 -15.61
N ILE A 250 6.60 -36.73 -15.25
CA ILE A 250 7.71 -36.87 -16.20
C ILE A 250 7.45 -38.00 -17.19
N PRO A 251 7.08 -39.24 -16.80
CA PRO A 251 6.85 -40.33 -17.76
C PRO A 251 5.75 -40.01 -18.79
N SER A 252 4.72 -39.24 -18.40
CA SER A 252 3.60 -38.89 -19.27
C SER A 252 3.99 -37.90 -20.38
N PHE A 253 4.91 -36.98 -20.09
CA PHE A 253 5.33 -35.93 -21.03
C PHE A 253 6.69 -36.19 -21.68
N LYS A 254 7.46 -37.16 -21.18
CA LYS A 254 8.83 -37.43 -21.63
C LYS A 254 8.93 -37.68 -23.14
N ALA A 255 8.07 -38.53 -23.69
CA ALA A 255 8.11 -38.85 -25.12
C ALA A 255 7.87 -37.61 -26.00
N ALA A 256 6.89 -36.77 -25.64
CA ALA A 256 6.59 -35.53 -26.36
C ALA A 256 7.73 -34.50 -26.20
N ALA A 257 8.35 -34.42 -25.02
CA ALA A 257 9.49 -33.54 -24.78
C ALA A 257 10.73 -33.96 -25.61
N GLU A 258 11.02 -35.26 -25.69
CA GLU A 258 12.10 -35.82 -26.51
C GLU A 258 11.84 -35.59 -28.01
N GLU A 259 10.60 -35.77 -28.48
CA GLU A 259 10.22 -35.45 -29.85
C GLU A 259 10.43 -33.95 -30.17
N LEU A 260 10.02 -33.07 -29.26
CA LEU A 260 10.21 -31.62 -29.41
C LEU A 260 11.70 -31.23 -29.44
N LEU A 261 12.52 -31.85 -28.60
CA LEU A 261 13.98 -31.68 -28.59
C LEU A 261 14.60 -32.08 -29.93
N ASN A 262 14.22 -33.23 -30.46
CA ASN A 262 14.80 -33.76 -31.70
C ASN A 262 14.35 -32.98 -32.95
N ASN A 263 13.12 -32.46 -32.95
CA ASN A 263 12.52 -31.83 -34.14
C ASN A 263 12.71 -30.31 -34.20
N SER A 264 12.96 -29.64 -33.08
CA SER A 264 13.00 -28.16 -33.05
C SER A 264 14.32 -27.55 -33.53
N GLY A 265 15.43 -28.30 -33.46
CA GLY A 265 16.77 -27.78 -33.71
C GLY A 265 17.27 -26.78 -32.65
N LEU A 266 16.60 -26.72 -31.49
CA LEU A 266 16.94 -25.86 -30.36
C LEU A 266 17.56 -26.68 -29.22
N THR A 267 18.36 -26.02 -28.40
CA THR A 267 18.90 -26.62 -27.17
C THR A 267 17.79 -26.81 -26.12
N ALA A 268 18.02 -27.71 -25.16
CA ALA A 268 17.09 -27.94 -24.05
C ALA A 268 16.80 -26.66 -23.25
N VAL A 269 17.81 -25.80 -23.08
CA VAL A 269 17.67 -24.51 -22.37
C VAL A 269 16.77 -23.56 -23.14
N GLU A 270 16.91 -23.48 -24.47
CA GLU A 270 16.06 -22.62 -25.30
C GLU A 270 14.60 -23.09 -25.32
N LEU A 271 14.37 -24.40 -25.34
CA LEU A 271 13.02 -24.96 -25.24
C LEU A 271 12.41 -24.71 -23.85
N LEU A 272 13.19 -24.87 -22.79
CA LEU A 272 12.73 -24.57 -21.43
C LEU A 272 12.41 -23.07 -21.27
N ALA A 273 13.20 -22.18 -21.86
CA ALA A 273 12.91 -20.75 -21.89
C ALA A 273 11.58 -20.44 -22.61
N LYS A 274 11.30 -21.13 -23.73
CA LYS A 274 10.00 -21.02 -24.42
C LYS A 274 8.85 -21.60 -23.61
N ALA A 275 9.07 -22.69 -22.89
CA ALA A 275 8.07 -23.29 -22.00
C ALA A 275 7.72 -22.36 -20.83
N LEU A 276 8.73 -21.77 -20.18
CA LEU A 276 8.56 -20.75 -19.14
C LEU A 276 7.78 -19.54 -19.65
N ALA A 277 8.14 -19.02 -20.83
CA ALA A 277 7.40 -17.92 -21.45
C ALA A 277 5.94 -18.30 -21.74
N LYS A 278 5.70 -19.54 -22.19
CA LYS A 278 4.35 -20.03 -22.49
C LYS A 278 3.50 -20.28 -21.24
N ALA A 279 4.11 -20.72 -20.13
CA ALA A 279 3.42 -20.89 -18.85
C ALA A 279 2.79 -19.58 -18.35
N GLU A 280 3.42 -18.46 -18.67
CA GLU A 280 2.98 -17.08 -18.33
C GLU A 280 2.20 -16.39 -19.47
N ASP A 281 1.72 -17.17 -20.44
CA ASP A 281 1.01 -16.70 -21.65
C ASP A 281 1.75 -15.60 -22.46
N LYS A 282 3.08 -15.59 -22.40
CA LYS A 282 3.92 -14.68 -23.21
C LYS A 282 4.24 -15.31 -24.56
N VAL A 283 3.48 -14.92 -25.58
CA VAL A 283 3.66 -15.40 -26.96
C VAL A 283 4.59 -14.49 -27.79
N ASP A 284 4.58 -13.17 -27.53
CA ASP A 284 5.26 -12.16 -28.38
C ASP A 284 6.36 -11.35 -27.66
N GLY A 285 6.95 -11.92 -26.59
CA GLY A 285 8.00 -11.28 -25.79
C GLY A 285 7.49 -10.41 -24.64
N VAL A 286 8.43 -9.91 -23.83
CA VAL A 286 8.12 -9.04 -22.69
C VAL A 286 8.18 -7.58 -23.12
N GLN A 287 7.04 -6.91 -23.00
CA GLN A 287 6.92 -5.48 -23.27
C GLN A 287 7.09 -4.73 -21.96
N GLY A 288 7.79 -3.60 -21.99
CA GLY A 288 7.89 -2.70 -20.84
C GLY A 288 7.70 -1.26 -21.26
N LEU A 289 7.26 -0.43 -20.32
CA LEU A 289 7.09 0.99 -20.54
C LEU A 289 8.29 1.75 -19.99
N ALA A 290 8.95 2.55 -20.82
CA ALA A 290 9.86 3.58 -20.33
C ALA A 290 9.09 4.89 -20.21
N LEU A 291 9.10 5.49 -19.02
CA LEU A 291 8.57 6.84 -18.81
C LEU A 291 9.67 7.85 -19.14
N THR A 292 9.42 8.76 -20.08
CA THR A 292 10.33 9.89 -20.31
C THR A 292 10.13 10.95 -19.21
N ALA A 293 11.12 11.83 -19.04
CA ALA A 293 11.12 12.84 -17.96
C ALA A 293 9.93 13.83 -18.01
N ASP A 294 9.24 13.93 -19.15
CA ASP A 294 8.01 14.69 -19.34
C ASP A 294 6.72 13.89 -19.03
N GLY A 295 6.86 12.64 -18.59
CA GLY A 295 5.79 11.72 -18.26
C GLY A 295 5.14 11.04 -19.46
N GLN A 296 5.60 11.27 -20.69
CA GLN A 296 5.07 10.54 -21.84
C GLN A 296 5.58 9.09 -21.78
N GLY A 297 4.66 8.13 -21.72
CA GLY A 297 5.03 6.72 -21.78
C GLY A 297 5.45 6.35 -23.20
N ALA A 298 6.66 5.80 -23.35
CA ALA A 298 7.08 5.16 -24.58
C ALA A 298 7.09 3.64 -24.35
N VAL A 299 6.34 2.90 -25.18
CA VAL A 299 6.35 1.43 -25.15
C VAL A 299 7.57 0.95 -25.91
N PHE A 300 8.42 0.19 -25.22
CA PHE A 300 9.59 -0.45 -25.82
C PHE A 300 9.29 -1.93 -26.03
N LEU A 301 9.44 -2.37 -27.28
CA LEU A 301 9.43 -3.79 -27.64
C LEU A 301 10.87 -4.26 -27.70
N MET A 302 11.25 -5.21 -26.84
CA MET A 302 12.51 -5.93 -26.99
C MET A 302 12.32 -7.02 -28.05
N TYR A 303 12.77 -6.75 -29.27
CA TYR A 303 12.86 -7.76 -30.33
C TYR A 303 14.30 -8.26 -30.41
N GLN A 304 14.54 -9.53 -30.08
CA GLN A 304 15.82 -10.18 -30.34
C GLN A 304 15.80 -10.71 -31.78
N SER A 305 16.46 -9.99 -32.69
CA SER A 305 16.91 -10.58 -33.96
C SER A 305 18.32 -11.14 -33.78
N ARG A 306 18.67 -12.19 -34.53
CA ARG A 306 19.96 -12.91 -34.44
C ARG A 306 21.20 -12.07 -34.77
N THR A 307 21.05 -10.78 -35.07
CA THR A 307 22.17 -9.94 -35.49
C THR A 307 22.38 -8.67 -34.68
N TRP A 308 21.39 -8.01 -34.09
CA TRP A 308 21.60 -6.82 -33.23
C TRP A 308 20.40 -6.55 -32.29
N MET A 309 20.66 -6.01 -31.09
CA MET A 309 19.61 -5.50 -30.18
C MET A 309 19.07 -4.16 -30.73
N HIS A 310 17.92 -4.18 -31.40
CA HIS A 310 17.26 -2.95 -31.86
C HIS A 310 16.20 -2.51 -30.86
N PHE A 311 16.39 -1.33 -30.26
CA PHE A 311 15.33 -0.64 -29.51
C PHE A 311 14.42 0.09 -30.50
N LEU A 312 13.22 -0.44 -30.76
CA LEU A 312 12.19 0.26 -31.51
C LEU A 312 11.23 0.97 -30.54
N SER A 313 11.31 2.30 -30.50
CA SER A 313 10.30 3.15 -29.86
C SER A 313 9.08 3.23 -30.77
N VAL A 314 8.01 2.52 -30.44
CA VAL A 314 6.73 2.62 -31.17
C VAL A 314 5.91 3.76 -30.56
N ARG A 315 5.91 4.93 -31.22
CA ARG A 315 4.94 5.99 -30.93
C ARG A 315 3.57 5.51 -31.42
N ARG A 316 2.69 5.14 -30.51
CA ARG A 316 1.28 4.88 -30.85
C ARG A 316 0.62 6.22 -31.19
N MET A 317 0.46 6.49 -32.48
CA MET A 317 -0.41 7.53 -32.99
C MET A 317 -1.86 7.06 -32.73
N LEU A 318 -2.44 7.43 -31.59
CA LEU A 318 -3.86 7.20 -31.34
C LEU A 318 -4.64 8.17 -32.24
N SER A 319 -5.11 7.64 -33.36
CA SER A 319 -6.22 8.18 -34.12
C SER A 319 -7.49 7.42 -33.70
N MET A 320 -8.55 8.18 -33.47
CA MET A 320 -9.94 7.84 -33.11
C MET A 320 -10.24 7.74 -31.61
#